data_AF-A0A0M9EB94-F1
#
_entry.id   AF-A0A0M9EB94-F1
#
_cell.length_a   1.000
_cell.length_b   1.000
_cell.length_c   1.000
_cell.angle_alpha   90.00
_cell.angle_beta   90.00
_cell.angle_gamma   90.00
#
_symmetry.space_group_name_H-M   'P 1'
#
loop_
_entity.id
_entity.type
_entity.pdbx_description
1 polymer ?
#
loop_
_entity_poly.entity_id
_entity_poly.type
_entity_poly.pdbx_seq_one_letter_code
_entity_poly.pdbx_strand_id
1 'polypeptide(L)'
;KIDRLKTSDGFYYLTINENKKKMQIKQLQAIASPKKIEFLLPQTAVYVLVEFIKNPEASFLELSIAVEKKGVKASQTAIARLFKEHDLKKIPE
;
A
#
# COMPACT_ATOMS: atom_id res chain seq x y z
N LYS A 1 30.72 -24.29 -1.23
CA LYS A 1 30.36 -23.12 -0.37
C LYS A 1 28.94 -22.71 -0.75
N ILE A 2 28.02 -22.62 0.21
CA ILE A 2 26.61 -22.29 -0.07
C ILE A 2 26.43 -20.79 0.12
N ASP A 3 25.95 -20.12 -0.91
CA ASP A 3 25.64 -18.69 -0.86
C ASP A 3 24.21 -18.49 -0.35
N ARG A 4 24.02 -17.52 0.55
CA ARG A 4 22.73 -17.19 1.15
C ARG A 4 22.49 -15.69 1.18
N LEU A 5 21.27 -15.28 0.91
CA LEU A 5 20.80 -13.89 1.00
C LEU A 5 19.91 -13.74 2.25
N LYS A 6 20.16 -12.72 3.06
CA LYS A 6 19.31 -12.37 4.22
C LYS A 6 18.24 -11.37 3.78
N THR A 7 16.99 -11.65 4.11
CA THR A 7 15.82 -10.77 3.91
C THR A 7 15.14 -10.48 5.25
N SER A 8 14.10 -9.64 5.26
CA SER A 8 13.26 -9.41 6.44
C SER A 8 12.60 -10.70 6.96
N ASP A 9 12.28 -11.61 6.04
CA ASP A 9 11.48 -12.80 6.31
C ASP A 9 12.36 -14.05 6.55
N GLY A 10 13.70 -13.94 6.44
CA GLY A 10 14.62 -15.03 6.72
C GLY A 10 15.84 -15.10 5.80
N PHE A 11 16.23 -16.32 5.42
CA PHE A 11 17.36 -16.58 4.52
C PHE A 11 16.90 -17.31 3.27
N TYR A 12 17.35 -16.83 2.10
CA TYR A 12 17.18 -17.52 0.83
C TYR A 12 18.51 -18.13 0.40
N TYR A 13 18.52 -19.44 0.17
CA TYR A 13 19.68 -20.13 -0.40
C TYR A 13 19.76 -19.84 -1.90
N LEU A 14 20.92 -19.37 -2.34
CA LEU A 14 21.15 -19.01 -3.73
C LEU A 14 21.72 -20.20 -4.49
N THR A 15 21.35 -20.28 -5.77
CA THR A 15 21.94 -21.25 -6.69
C THR A 15 23.44 -20.98 -6.90
N ILE A 16 24.20 -22.05 -7.14
CA ILE A 16 25.64 -22.00 -7.42
C ILE A 16 25.91 -21.45 -8.83
N ASN A 17 24.91 -21.48 -9.73
CA ASN A 17 25.04 -20.95 -11.08
C ASN A 17 24.95 -19.41 -11.08
N GLU A 18 26.06 -18.74 -11.38
CA GLU A 18 26.17 -17.27 -11.32
C GLU A 18 25.13 -16.51 -12.16
N ASN A 19 24.77 -17.01 -13.35
CA ASN A 19 23.76 -16.35 -14.19
C ASN A 19 22.36 -16.43 -13.56
N LYS A 20 22.01 -17.61 -13.01
CA LYS A 20 20.72 -17.81 -12.33
C LYS A 20 20.66 -17.08 -10.99
N LYS A 21 21.79 -16.99 -10.28
CA LYS A 21 21.93 -16.28 -9.01
C LYS A 21 21.62 -14.80 -9.13
N LYS A 22 22.16 -14.12 -10.16
CA LYS A 22 21.86 -12.70 -10.43
C LYS A 22 20.36 -12.46 -10.66
N MET A 23 19.70 -13.34 -11.43
CA MET A 23 18.25 -13.25 -11.66
C MET A 23 17.45 -13.47 -10.37
N GLN A 24 17.81 -14.47 -9.56
CA GLN A 24 17.16 -14.74 -8.27
C GLN A 24 17.27 -13.54 -7.32
N ILE A 25 18.46 -12.94 -7.20
CA ILE A 25 18.65 -11.75 -6.35
C ILE A 25 17.76 -10.60 -6.81
N LYS A 26 17.68 -10.33 -8.13
CA LYS A 26 16.83 -9.26 -8.67
C LYS A 26 15.35 -9.49 -8.38
N GLN A 27 14.87 -10.73 -8.51
CA GLN A 27 13.49 -11.09 -8.18
C GLN A 27 13.21 -10.95 -6.68
N LEU A 28 14.13 -11.41 -5.83
CA LEU A 28 14.00 -11.28 -4.38
C LEU A 28 14.00 -9.83 -3.93
N GLN A 29 14.79 -8.94 -4.55
CA GLN A 29 14.76 -7.50 -4.25
C GLN A 29 13.44 -6.82 -4.66
N ALA A 30 12.84 -7.25 -5.78
CA ALA A 30 11.54 -6.75 -6.21
C ALA A 30 10.42 -7.17 -5.23
N ILE A 31 10.49 -8.37 -4.68
CA ILE A 31 9.52 -8.91 -3.72
C ILE A 31 9.77 -8.33 -2.31
N ALA A 32 11.03 -8.23 -1.90
CA ALA A 32 11.44 -7.74 -0.59
C ALA A 32 11.36 -6.21 -0.45
N SER A 33 10.91 -5.50 -1.49
CA SER A 33 10.55 -4.09 -1.33
C SER A 33 9.36 -4.05 -0.37
N PRO A 34 9.55 -3.55 0.87
CA PRO A 34 8.44 -3.51 1.81
C PRO A 34 7.34 -2.69 1.16
N LYS A 35 6.15 -3.29 0.98
CA LYS A 35 4.96 -2.53 0.64
C LYS A 35 4.87 -1.45 1.70
N LYS A 36 5.23 -0.21 1.35
CA LYS A 36 5.10 0.92 2.27
C LYS A 36 3.64 0.94 2.65
N ILE A 37 3.38 0.62 3.91
CA ILE A 37 2.04 0.67 4.44
C ILE A 37 1.75 2.16 4.57
N GLU A 38 1.02 2.69 3.60
CA GLU A 38 0.56 4.07 3.63
C GLU A 38 -0.63 4.16 4.57
N PHE A 39 -0.34 4.54 5.82
CA PHE A 39 -1.37 5.03 6.73
C PHE A 39 -1.66 6.48 6.40
N LEU A 40 -2.95 6.84 6.44
CA LEU A 40 -3.34 8.24 6.36
C LEU A 40 -2.98 8.94 7.67
N LEU A 41 -2.47 10.16 7.56
CA LEU A 41 -2.38 11.05 8.71
C LEU A 41 -3.80 11.31 9.24
N PRO A 42 -4.00 11.49 10.57
CA PRO A 42 -5.33 11.73 11.13
C PRO A 42 -6.06 12.89 10.47
N GLN A 43 -5.36 13.99 10.17
CA GLN A 43 -5.94 15.15 9.47
C GLN A 43 -6.45 14.79 8.07
N THR A 44 -5.67 14.00 7.31
CA THR A 44 -6.07 13.49 6.00
C THR A 44 -7.28 12.60 6.09
N ALA A 45 -7.34 11.71 7.09
CA ALA A 45 -8.49 10.85 7.34
C ALA A 45 -9.75 11.68 7.60
N VAL A 46 -9.67 12.75 8.39
CA VAL A 46 -10.82 13.65 8.60
C VAL A 46 -11.31 14.24 7.28
N TYR A 47 -10.42 14.74 6.42
CA TYR A 47 -10.86 15.27 5.13
C TYR A 47 -11.49 14.20 4.23
N VAL A 48 -10.93 12.99 4.20
CA VAL A 48 -11.52 11.85 3.47
C VAL A 48 -12.93 11.56 3.97
N LEU A 49 -13.15 11.55 5.29
CA LEU A 49 -14.45 11.30 5.89
C LEU A 49 -15.43 12.45 5.61
N VAL A 50 -14.97 13.71 5.64
CA VAL A 50 -15.79 14.87 5.29
C VAL A 50 -16.26 14.78 3.84
N GLU A 51 -15.38 14.43 2.91
CA GLU A 51 -15.77 14.28 1.49
C GLU A 51 -16.69 13.06 1.29
N PHE A 52 -16.48 11.98 2.04
CA PHE A 52 -17.40 10.83 2.04
C PHE A 52 -18.79 11.17 2.59
N ILE A 53 -18.89 11.96 3.66
CA ILE A 53 -20.18 12.41 4.20
C ILE A 53 -20.93 13.28 3.18
N LYS A 54 -20.21 14.11 2.42
CA LYS A 54 -20.81 14.95 1.36
C LYS A 54 -21.28 14.13 0.16
N ASN A 55 -20.52 13.10 -0.21
CA ASN A 55 -20.86 12.21 -1.31
C ASN A 55 -20.59 10.73 -0.93
N PRO A 56 -21.55 10.06 -0.28
CA PRO A 56 -21.37 8.69 0.21
C PRO A 56 -21.16 7.65 -0.90
N GLU A 57 -21.63 7.95 -2.12
CA GLU A 57 -21.51 7.07 -3.28
C GLU A 57 -20.14 7.18 -3.96
N ALA A 58 -19.32 8.16 -3.56
CA ALA A 58 -18.01 8.39 -4.15
C ALA A 58 -17.11 7.14 -4.06
N SER A 59 -16.53 6.79 -5.20
CA SER A 59 -15.45 5.82 -5.30
C SER A 59 -14.22 6.28 -4.50
N PHE A 60 -13.34 5.36 -4.11
CA PHE A 60 -12.11 5.73 -3.42
C PHE A 60 -11.18 6.59 -4.30
N LEU A 61 -11.30 6.46 -5.63
CA LEU A 61 -10.63 7.32 -6.60
C LEU A 61 -11.16 8.75 -6.52
N GLU A 62 -12.48 8.94 -6.52
CA GLU A 62 -13.09 10.26 -6.42
C GLU A 62 -12.79 10.93 -5.09
N LEU A 63 -12.81 10.16 -3.99
CA LEU A 63 -12.39 10.67 -2.69
C LEU A 63 -10.92 11.12 -2.72
N SER A 64 -10.01 10.29 -3.27
CA SER A 64 -8.59 10.63 -3.42
C SER A 64 -8.38 11.94 -4.19
N ILE A 65 -9.10 12.14 -5.29
CA ILE A 65 -9.06 13.38 -6.07
C ILE A 65 -9.64 14.56 -5.28
N ALA A 66 -10.73 14.35 -4.52
CA ALA A 66 -11.37 15.39 -3.74
C ALA A 66 -10.48 15.92 -2.59
N VAL A 67 -9.78 15.02 -1.88
CA VAL A 67 -8.79 15.44 -0.86
C VAL A 67 -7.56 16.10 -1.46
N GLU A 68 -7.13 15.68 -2.67
CA GLU A 68 -6.00 16.31 -3.35
C GLU A 68 -6.31 17.78 -3.71
N LYS A 69 -7.55 18.09 -4.10
CA LYS A 69 -8.01 19.48 -4.28
C LYS A 69 -7.95 20.32 -3.00
N LYS A 70 -7.90 19.69 -1.82
CA LYS A 70 -7.71 20.35 -0.51
C LYS A 70 -6.24 20.44 -0.09
N GLY A 71 -5.31 20.07 -0.97
CA GLY A 71 -3.87 20.12 -0.73
C GLY A 71 -3.32 18.90 0.01
N VAL A 72 -4.10 17.83 0.14
CA VAL A 72 -3.72 16.64 0.90
C VAL A 72 -3.69 15.41 0.00
N LYS A 73 -2.59 14.67 0.01
CA LYS A 73 -2.47 13.44 -0.77
C LYS A 73 -2.95 12.24 0.03
N ALA A 74 -3.87 11.48 -0.56
CA ALA A 74 -4.37 10.22 -0.01
C ALA A 74 -4.48 9.21 -1.15
N SER A 75 -3.75 8.09 -1.08
CA SER A 75 -3.89 7.03 -2.08
C SER A 75 -5.19 6.25 -1.87
N GLN A 76 -5.75 5.71 -2.95
CA GLN A 76 -6.97 4.88 -2.88
C GLN A 76 -6.80 3.70 -1.92
N THR A 77 -5.61 3.10 -1.89
CA THR A 77 -5.28 1.98 -1.00
C THR A 77 -5.28 2.41 0.46
N ALA A 78 -4.78 3.60 0.78
CA ALA A 78 -4.79 4.14 2.14
C ALA A 78 -6.23 4.50 2.59
N ILE A 79 -7.05 5.04 1.69
CA ILE A 79 -8.48 5.31 1.94
C ILE A 79 -9.24 4.00 2.16
N ALA A 80 -9.09 3.00 1.28
CA ALA A 80 -9.76 1.71 1.44
C ALA A 80 -9.40 1.03 2.77
N ARG A 81 -8.14 1.18 3.18
CA ARG A 81 -7.66 0.67 4.47
C ARG A 81 -8.29 1.40 5.65
N LEU A 82 -8.38 2.74 5.62
CA LEU A 82 -9.08 3.53 6.64
C LEU A 82 -10.51 3.01 6.84
N PHE A 83 -11.23 2.78 5.75
CA PHE A 83 -12.61 2.30 5.81
C PHE A 83 -12.69 0.89 6.40
N LYS A 84 -11.76 0.01 6.03
CA LYS A 84 -11.70 -1.36 6.57
C LYS A 84 -11.33 -1.40 8.05
N GLU A 85 -10.37 -0.58 8.50
CA GLU A 85 -9.90 -0.55 9.89
C GLU A 85 -10.95 -0.01 10.85
N HIS A 86 -11.82 0.89 10.39
CA HIS A 86 -12.88 1.50 11.19
C HIS A 86 -14.29 0.94 10.91
N ASP A 87 -14.38 -0.17 10.16
CA ASP A 87 -15.64 -0.82 9.76
C ASP A 87 -16.68 0.17 9.17
N LEU A 88 -16.19 1.12 8.37
CA LEU A 88 -17.02 2.14 7.75
C LEU A 88 -17.76 1.51 6.57
N LYS A 89 -19.08 1.37 6.71
CA LYS A 89 -19.95 0.90 5.64
C LYS A 89 -19.98 1.94 4.52
N LYS A 90 -19.49 1.58 3.34
CA LYS A 90 -20.05 2.16 2.12
C LYS A 90 -21.51 1.71 2.07
N ILE A 91 -22.44 2.66 1.96
CA ILE A 91 -23.83 2.32 1.73
C ILE A 91 -23.85 1.61 0.36
N PRO A 92 -24.23 0.33 0.29
CA PRO A 92 -24.33 -0.38 -0.97
C PRO A 92 -25.57 0.12 -1.72
N GLU A 93 -25.47 0.18 -3.05
CA GLU A 93 -26.64 0.20 -3.95
C GLU A 93 -27.64 -0.90 -3.58
#